data_AF-A0A5F8HCW9-F1
#
_entry.id   AF-A0A5F8HCW9-F1
#
_cell.length_a   1.000
_cell.length_b   1.000
_cell.length_c   1.000
_cell.angle_alpha   90.00
_cell.angle_beta   90.00
_cell.angle_gamma   90.00
#
_symmetry.space_group_name_H-M   'P 1'
#
loop_
_entity.id
_entity.type
_entity.pdbx_description
1 polymer ?
#
loop_
_entity_poly.entity_id
_entity_poly.type
_entity_poly.pdbx_seq_one_letter_code
_entity_poly.pdbx_strand_id
1 'polypeptide(L)' 'ILKETKKTLNLGSIFEDPQNVFWCRNLTNTPKKKSSPLHVYYRTSDKQTLLTNDQLYQPLRDREDDQYSHLQGSHPRKK' A
#
# COMPACT_ATOMS: atom_id res chain seq x y z
N ILE A 1 6.23 -13.26 44.73
CA ILE A 1 5.34 -13.01 43.57
C ILE A 1 5.59 -11.57 43.11
N LEU A 2 6.42 -11.39 42.09
CA LEU A 2 6.77 -10.06 41.59
C LEU A 2 5.52 -9.43 40.97
N LYS A 3 4.95 -8.43 41.65
CA LYS A 3 3.89 -7.56 41.13
C LYS A 3 4.50 -6.57 40.14
N GLU A 4 5.02 -7.06 39.03
CA GLU A 4 5.40 -6.19 37.92
C GLU A 4 4.13 -5.76 37.19
N THR A 5 3.75 -4.50 37.37
CA THR A 5 2.74 -3.87 36.54
C THR A 5 3.36 -3.66 35.16
N LYS A 6 3.17 -4.60 34.22
CA LYS A 6 3.57 -4.40 32.82
C LYS A 6 2.89 -3.12 32.32
N LYS A 7 3.69 -2.09 32.05
CA LYS A 7 3.22 -0.77 31.58
C LYS A 7 3.12 -0.69 30.06
N THR A 8 3.57 -1.72 29.36
CA THR A 8 3.62 -1.79 27.90
C THR A 8 2.60 -2.80 27.38
N LEU A 9 1.98 -2.48 26.24
CA LEU A 9 1.09 -3.36 25.49
C LEU A 9 1.73 -3.63 24.13
N ASN A 10 1.92 -4.90 23.79
CA ASN A 10 2.39 -5.30 22.47
C ASN A 10 1.19 -5.34 21.51
N LEU A 11 1.29 -4.61 20.40
CA LEU A 11 0.22 -4.49 19.39
C LEU A 11 0.38 -5.46 18.22
N GLY A 12 1.41 -6.31 18.22
CA GLY A 12 1.71 -7.25 17.15
C GLY A 12 2.64 -6.66 16.09
N SER A 13 2.57 -7.25 14.89
CA SER A 13 3.38 -6.84 13.74
C SER A 13 2.84 -5.54 13.13
N ILE A 14 3.74 -4.65 12.73
CA ILE A 14 3.36 -3.42 12.00
C ILE A 14 2.70 -3.74 10.65
N PHE A 15 3.04 -4.88 10.03
CA PHE A 15 2.50 -5.31 8.72
C PHE A 15 1.02 -5.70 8.77
N GLU A 16 0.46 -5.90 9.98
CA GLU A 16 -0.97 -6.15 10.17
C GLU A 16 -1.79 -4.84 10.22
N ASP A 17 -1.13 -3.69 10.05
CA ASP A 17 -1.72 -2.36 10.11
C ASP A 17 -2.67 -2.18 11.32
N PRO A 18 -2.16 -2.33 12.56
CA PRO A 18 -3.00 -2.25 13.74
C PRO A 18 -3.67 -0.87 13.85
N GLN A 19 -5.00 -0.89 13.93
CA GLN A 19 -5.85 0.30 14.02
C GLN A 19 -6.89 0.13 15.13
N ASN A 20 -6.71 0.81 16.26
CA ASN A 20 -7.64 0.74 17.39
C ASN A 20 -7.45 1.88 18.40
N VAL A 21 -8.37 2.02 19.34
CA VAL A 21 -8.31 3.00 20.45
C VAL A 21 -8.05 2.28 21.77
N PHE A 22 -6.97 2.68 22.46
CA PHE A 22 -6.56 2.08 23.73
C PHE A 22 -6.68 3.07 24.89
N TRP A 23 -6.90 2.57 26.10
CA TRP A 23 -6.78 3.35 27.33
C TRP A 23 -6.13 2.52 28.43
N CYS A 24 -5.30 3.17 29.23
CA CYS A 24 -4.67 2.59 30.40
C CYS A 24 -5.54 2.81 31.64
N ARG A 25 -5.59 1.79 32.50
CA ARG A 25 -6.19 1.89 33.82
C ARG A 25 -5.08 1.90 34.87
N ASN A 26 -5.02 2.95 35.68
CA ASN A 26 -4.08 3.01 36.79
C ASN A 26 -4.53 2.09 37.93
N LEU A 27 -3.60 1.32 38.50
CA LEU A 27 -3.83 0.42 39.63
C LEU A 27 -3.78 1.12 41.00
N THR A 28 -3.39 2.39 41.08
CA THR A 28 -3.41 3.14 42.34
C THR A 28 -4.84 3.21 42.87
N ASN A 29 -5.05 2.84 44.14
CA ASN A 29 -6.34 2.77 44.85
C ASN A 29 -7.13 4.09 44.96
N THR A 30 -6.73 5.13 44.22
CA THR A 30 -7.49 6.37 44.11
C THR A 30 -8.27 6.36 42.80
N PRO A 31 -9.56 6.74 42.78
CA PRO A 31 -10.40 6.76 41.58
C PRO A 31 -10.03 7.89 40.60
N LYS A 32 -8.73 8.25 40.54
CA LYS A 32 -8.25 9.43 39.83
C LYS A 32 -7.96 9.10 38.37
N LYS A 33 -8.90 9.57 37.55
CA LYS A 33 -8.81 9.84 36.10
C LYS A 33 -8.51 8.61 35.24
N LYS A 34 -9.52 8.19 34.46
CA LYS A 34 -9.29 7.37 33.27
C LYS A 34 -8.25 8.09 32.40
N SER A 35 -7.27 7.35 31.88
CA SER A 35 -6.33 7.93 30.91
C SER A 35 -7.08 8.36 29.65
N SER A 36 -6.54 9.36 28.97
CA SER A 36 -7.06 9.78 27.67
C SER A 36 -6.94 8.63 26.67
N PRO A 37 -7.93 8.43 25.78
CA PRO A 37 -7.86 7.42 24.74
C PRO A 37 -6.69 7.72 23.80
N LEU A 38 -5.94 6.68 23.46
CA LEU A 38 -4.87 6.70 22.47
C LEU A 38 -5.38 6.08 21.19
N HIS A 39 -5.51 6.88 20.13
CA HIS A 39 -5.85 6.38 18.80
C HIS A 39 -4.56 5.88 18.14
N VAL A 40 -4.49 4.58 17.89
CA VAL A 40 -3.37 3.96 17.18
C VAL A 40 -3.82 3.73 15.74
N TYR A 41 -3.04 4.26 14.80
CA TYR A 41 -3.27 4.12 13.37
C TYR A 41 -1.93 3.87 12.69
N TYR A 42 -1.68 2.63 12.30
CA TYR A 42 -0.53 2.25 11.49
C TYR A 42 -0.94 2.12 10.04
N ARG A 43 -0.09 2.62 9.15
CA ARG A 43 -0.15 2.42 7.71
C ARG A 43 1.23 2.02 7.26
N THR A 44 1.42 0.74 7.02
CA THR A 44 2.63 0.23 6.39
C THR A 44 2.44 0.24 4.87
N SER A 45 3.46 0.68 4.15
CA SER A 45 3.45 0.88 2.70
C SER A 45 3.76 -0.39 1.90
N ASP A 46 3.46 -1.56 2.46
CA ASP A 46 4.19 -2.77 2.07
C ASP A 46 3.24 -3.84 1.50
N LYS A 47 2.53 -3.43 0.45
CA LYS A 47 2.50 -4.19 -0.79
C LYS A 47 2.68 -3.15 -1.88
N GLN A 48 3.78 -3.20 -2.63
CA GLN A 48 3.67 -2.79 -4.03
C GLN A 48 2.47 -3.58 -4.54
N THR A 49 1.32 -2.94 -4.71
CA THR A 49 0.34 -3.38 -5.67
C THR A 49 1.12 -3.32 -6.97
N LEU A 50 1.84 -4.39 -7.31
CA LEU A 50 2.31 -4.61 -8.65
C LEU A 50 1.01 -4.72 -9.42
N LEU A 51 0.48 -3.59 -9.90
CA LEU A 51 -0.54 -3.62 -10.93
C LEU A 51 0.05 -4.55 -11.98
N THR A 52 -0.63 -5.67 -12.24
CA THR A 52 -0.21 -6.60 -13.28
C THR A 52 0.01 -5.80 -14.56
N ASN A 53 1.08 -6.09 -15.30
CA ASN A 53 1.45 -5.35 -16.53
C ASN A 53 0.28 -5.25 -17.52
N ASP A 54 -0.68 -6.17 -17.43
CA ASP A 54 -1.94 -6.19 -18.18
C ASP A 54 -2.82 -4.93 -17.98
N GLN A 55 -2.55 -4.11 -16.96
CA GLN A 55 -3.23 -2.83 -16.72
C GLN A 55 -2.40 -1.62 -17.17
N LEU A 56 -1.15 -1.82 -17.61
CA LEU A 56 -0.20 -0.72 -17.84
C LEU A 56 -0.29 -0.13 -19.26
N TYR A 57 -0.82 -0.88 -20.22
CA TYR A 57 -0.95 -0.42 -21.59
C TYR A 57 -2.33 -0.70 -22.14
N GLN A 58 -2.93 0.31 -22.78
CA GLN A 58 -4.00 0.07 -23.72
C GLN A 58 -3.45 -0.84 -24.84
N PRO A 59 -4.11 -1.97 -25.17
CA PRO A 59 -3.71 -2.75 -26.33
C PRO A 59 -3.70 -1.84 -27.55
N LEU A 60 -2.58 -1.81 -28.27
CA LEU A 60 -2.52 -1.14 -29.55
C LEU A 60 -3.56 -1.84 -30.43
N ARG A 61 -4.64 -1.12 -30.76
CA ARG A 61 -5.64 -1.64 -31.70
C ARG A 61 -4.95 -1.94 -33.02
N ASP A 62 -5.52 -2.89 -33.78
CA ASP A 62 -5.11 -3.14 -35.15
C ASP A 62 -5.13 -1.81 -35.90
N ARG A 63 -3.94 -1.35 -36.30
CA ARG A 63 -3.80 -0.20 -37.16
C ARG A 63 -4.10 -0.66 -38.56
N GLU A 64 -5.10 -0.06 -39.19
CA GLU A 64 -5.37 -0.25 -40.61
C GLU A 64 -4.12 0.15 -41.40
N ASP A 65 -3.46 -0.83 -42.01
CA ASP A 65 -2.24 -0.64 -42.82
C ASP A 65 -2.51 0.31 -44.00
N ASP A 66 -3.78 0.40 -44.42
CA ASP A 66 -4.31 1.31 -45.45
C ASP A 66 -4.15 2.80 -45.11
N GLN A 67 -3.90 3.16 -43.84
CA GLN A 67 -3.67 4.55 -43.43
C GLN A 67 -2.20 4.99 -43.58
N TYR A 68 -1.28 4.06 -43.88
CA TYR A 68 0.13 4.38 -44.03
C TYR A 68 0.51 4.52 -45.50
N SER A 69 1.12 5.65 -45.84
CA SER A 69 1.66 5.88 -47.17
C SER A 69 2.76 4.85 -47.47
N HIS A 70 2.47 3.83 -48.28
CA HIS A 70 3.49 2.89 -48.74
C HIS A 70 4.52 3.63 -49.58
N LEU A 71 5.69 3.91 -48.99
CA LEU A 71 6.82 4.44 -49.73
C LEU A 71 7.32 3.34 -50.67
N GLN A 72 6.84 3.37 -51.91
CA GLN A 72 7.23 2.42 -52.95
C GLN A 72 8.76 2.47 -53.12
N GLY A 73 9.40 1.31 -52.91
CA GLY A 73 10.84 1.16 -53.03
C GLY A 73 11.37 1.64 -54.39
N SER A 74 12.55 2.26 -54.36
CA SER A 74 13.24 2.83 -55.52
C SER A 74 13.27 1.89 -56.73
N HIS A 75 12.81 2.39 -57.88
CA HIS A 75 12.87 1.67 -59.16
C HIS A 75 14.32 1.26 -59.50
N PRO A 76 14.56 0.03 -60.00
CA PRO A 76 15.88 -0.37 -60.45
C PRO A 76 16.26 0.41 -61.71
N ARG A 77 17.39 1.13 -61.65
CA ARG A 77 17.96 1.83 -62.80
C ARG A 77 18.48 0.80 -63.80
N LYS A 78 17.93 0.80 -65.02
CA LYS A 78 18.42 -0.05 -66.12
C LYS A 78 19.87 0.33 -66.47
N LYS A 79 20.73 -0.67 -66.67
CA LYS A 79 22.03 -0.54 -67.34
C LYS A 79 21.86 -0.85 -68.82
#